data_AF-A0A1W9R9J5-F1
#
_entry.id   AF-A0A1W9R9J5-F1
#
_cell.length_a   1.000
_cell.length_b   1.000
_cell.length_c   1.000
_cell.angle_alpha   90.00
_cell.angle_beta   90.00
_cell.angle_gamma   90.00
#
_symmetry.space_group_name_H-M   'P 1'
#
loop_
_entity.id
_entity.type
_entity.pdbx_description
1 polymer ?
#
loop_
_entity_poly.entity_id
_entity_poly.type
_entity_poly.pdbx_seq_one_letter_code
_entity_poly.pdbx_strand_id
1 'polypeptide(L)'
;MDGVGIILVFFGFIIRITARGYKAEKSPQGNFLITDRIYSLLRHPMYLGTFLIGLGIILVLFRLWLLLFFLLIFLSIYIPQINKEEKKLLVKFGKKYKLYCKKVPKFFPRLSSLFKNPRYFYLLN
;
A
#
# COMPACT_ATOMS: atom_id res chain seq x y z
N MET A 1 8.07 -6.32 -24.01
CA MET A 1 7.23 -5.98 -22.82
C MET A 1 7.78 -6.64 -21.55
N ASP A 2 8.74 -7.57 -21.66
CA ASP A 2 9.48 -8.18 -20.54
C ASP A 2 10.13 -7.16 -19.60
N GLY A 3 10.84 -6.18 -20.17
CA GLY A 3 11.49 -5.15 -19.37
C GLY A 3 10.52 -4.36 -18.48
N VAL A 4 9.32 -4.05 -18.99
CA VAL A 4 8.28 -3.35 -18.20
C VAL A 4 7.80 -4.24 -17.06
N GLY A 5 7.53 -5.52 -17.33
CA GLY A 5 7.11 -6.47 -16.29
C GLY A 5 8.17 -6.65 -15.20
N ILE A 6 9.44 -6.80 -15.59
CA ILE A 6 10.58 -6.91 -14.67
C ILE A 6 10.71 -5.65 -13.81
N ILE A 7 10.63 -4.46 -14.42
CA ILE A 7 10.68 -3.18 -13.69
C ILE A 7 9.55 -3.10 -12.65
N LEU A 8 8.32 -3.49 -13.01
CA LEU A 8 7.20 -3.51 -12.07
C LEU A 8 7.41 -4.49 -10.92
N VAL A 9 7.98 -5.68 -11.18
CA VAL A 9 8.32 -6.65 -10.14
C VAL A 9 9.31 -6.05 -9.16
N PHE A 10 10.45 -5.53 -9.64
CA PHE A 10 11.46 -4.92 -8.78
C PHE A 10 10.91 -3.74 -7.98
N PHE A 11 10.17 -2.84 -8.64
CA PHE A 11 9.57 -1.69 -7.99
C PHE A 11 8.54 -2.09 -6.93
N GLY A 12 7.71 -3.10 -7.22
CA GLY A 12 6.76 -3.67 -6.27
C GLY A 12 7.44 -4.31 -5.06
N PHE A 13 8.57 -5.01 -5.26
CA PHE A 13 9.39 -5.54 -4.17
C PHE A 13 9.97 -4.43 -3.28
N ILE A 14 10.51 -3.36 -3.88
CA ILE A 14 11.04 -2.21 -3.14
C ILE A 14 9.95 -1.60 -2.25
N ILE A 15 8.77 -1.29 -2.82
CA ILE A 15 7.64 -0.74 -2.06
C ILE A 15 7.24 -1.69 -0.92
N ARG A 16 7.12 -2.98 -1.20
CA ARG A 16 6.66 -3.97 -0.22
C ARG A 16 7.64 -4.15 0.93
N ILE A 17 8.93 -4.28 0.63
CA ILE A 17 9.98 -4.50 1.62
C ILE A 17 10.18 -3.24 2.46
N THR A 18 10.27 -2.07 1.84
CA THR A 18 10.44 -0.79 2.56
C THR A 18 9.25 -0.50 3.48
N ALA A 19 8.01 -0.68 3.00
CA ALA A 19 6.82 -0.53 3.84
C ALA A 19 6.81 -1.50 5.03
N ARG A 20 7.13 -2.78 4.79
CA ARG A 20 7.17 -3.80 5.83
C ARG A 20 8.26 -3.49 6.87
N GLY A 21 9.47 -3.16 6.42
CA GLY A 21 10.59 -2.82 7.28
C GLY A 21 10.26 -1.60 8.15
N TYR A 22 9.69 -0.56 7.55
CA TYR A 22 9.29 0.63 8.28
C TYR A 22 8.21 0.35 9.33
N LYS A 23 7.21 -0.49 8.99
CA LYS A 23 6.19 -0.93 9.95
C LYS A 23 6.78 -1.74 11.10
N ALA A 24 7.69 -2.66 10.80
CA ALA A 24 8.36 -3.49 11.80
C ALA A 24 9.25 -2.68 12.75
N GLU A 25 9.93 -1.65 12.25
CA GLU A 25 10.77 -0.76 13.04
C GLU A 25 9.94 0.17 13.95
N LYS A 26 8.95 0.88 13.38
CA LYS A 26 8.17 1.89 14.10
C LYS A 26 7.07 1.31 14.97
N SER A 27 6.55 0.14 14.63
CA SER A 27 5.49 -0.50 15.40
C SER A 27 5.62 -2.02 15.39
N PRO A 28 6.64 -2.58 16.07
CA PRO A 28 6.90 -4.02 16.05
C PRO A 28 5.73 -4.84 16.59
N GLN A 29 5.08 -4.35 17.65
CA GLN A 29 3.87 -4.93 18.26
C GLN A 29 2.58 -4.26 17.77
N GLY A 30 2.66 -3.37 16.77
CA GLY A 30 1.52 -2.64 16.24
C GLY A 30 0.86 -1.66 17.22
N ASN A 31 1.59 -1.19 18.24
CA ASN A 31 1.08 -0.31 19.31
C ASN A 31 1.01 1.17 18.92
N PHE A 32 1.63 1.55 17.80
CA PHE A 32 1.69 2.92 17.30
C PHE A 32 1.04 3.01 15.93
N LEU A 33 0.29 4.09 15.70
CA LEU A 33 -0.30 4.36 14.39
C LEU A 33 0.75 5.05 13.51
N ILE A 34 1.19 4.35 12.47
CA ILE A 34 2.15 4.86 11.47
C ILE A 34 1.36 5.61 10.40
N THR A 35 1.73 6.87 10.13
CA THR A 35 1.00 7.76 9.20
C THR A 35 1.92 8.53 8.27
N ASP A 36 3.19 8.17 8.23
CA ASP A 36 4.27 8.96 7.67
C ASP A 36 5.11 8.18 6.66
N ARG A 37 6.04 8.90 6.01
CA ARG A 37 6.84 8.38 4.89
C ARG A 37 5.96 7.68 3.85
N ILE A 38 6.19 6.40 3.58
CA ILE A 38 5.43 5.65 2.59
C ILE A 38 3.94 5.51 2.97
N TYR A 39 3.62 5.56 4.27
CA TYR A 39 2.24 5.54 4.77
C TYR A 39 1.54 6.91 4.69
N SER A 40 2.25 8.02 4.46
CA SER A 40 1.57 9.30 4.18
C SER A 40 1.04 9.38 2.74
N LEU A 41 1.57 8.56 1.83
CA LEU A 41 1.17 8.51 0.43
C LEU A 41 -0.10 7.68 0.22
N LEU A 42 -0.18 6.54 0.89
CA LEU A 42 -1.34 5.65 0.88
C LEU A 42 -1.35 4.72 2.10
N ARG A 43 -2.53 4.24 2.50
CA ARG A 43 -2.70 3.50 3.76
C ARG A 43 -2.15 2.07 3.74
N HIS A 44 -2.11 1.45 2.55
CA HIS A 44 -1.84 0.03 2.35
C HIS A 44 -0.66 -0.24 1.38
N PRO A 45 0.54 0.33 1.58
CA PRO A 45 1.65 0.27 0.61
C PRO A 45 2.17 -1.14 0.36
N MET A 46 2.11 -2.03 1.35
CA MET A 46 2.48 -3.43 1.17
C MET A 46 1.59 -4.13 0.15
N TYR A 47 0.28 -3.84 0.15
CA TYR A 47 -0.67 -4.43 -0.79
C TYR A 47 -0.49 -3.87 -2.20
N LEU A 48 -0.17 -2.58 -2.33
CA LEU A 48 0.23 -2.00 -3.62
C LEU A 48 1.49 -2.68 -4.17
N GLY A 49 2.52 -2.87 -3.32
CA GLY A 49 3.72 -3.59 -3.72
C GLY A 49 3.43 -5.02 -4.19
N THR A 50 2.59 -5.76 -3.46
CA THR A 50 2.13 -7.10 -3.88
C THR A 50 1.34 -7.07 -5.19
N PHE A 51 0.48 -6.07 -5.39
CA PHE A 51 -0.24 -5.89 -6.65
C PHE A 51 0.71 -5.69 -7.83
N LEU A 52 1.70 -4.81 -7.69
CA LEU A 52 2.69 -4.51 -8.73
C LEU A 52 3.57 -5.71 -9.07
N ILE A 53 3.95 -6.51 -8.08
CA ILE A 53 4.68 -7.77 -8.30
C ILE A 53 3.84 -8.73 -9.14
N GLY A 54 2.58 -8.96 -8.75
CA GLY A 54 1.68 -9.86 -9.50
C GLY A 54 1.41 -9.37 -10.92
N LEU A 55 1.16 -8.06 -11.09
CA LEU A 55 0.97 -7.42 -12.39
C LEU A 55 2.21 -7.57 -13.27
N GLY A 56 3.40 -7.32 -12.72
CA GLY A 56 4.66 -7.46 -13.43
C GLY A 56 4.91 -8.89 -13.91
N ILE A 57 4.63 -9.90 -13.08
CA ILE A 57 4.72 -11.32 -13.46
C ILE A 57 3.80 -11.63 -14.65
N ILE A 58 2.56 -11.17 -14.62
CA ILE A 58 1.59 -11.40 -15.72
C ILE A 58 2.06 -10.77 -17.03
N LEU A 59 2.67 -9.58 -16.96
CA LEU A 59 3.22 -8.90 -18.13
C LEU A 59 4.43 -9.65 -18.71
N VAL A 60 5.29 -10.23 -17.87
CA VAL A 60 6.40 -11.09 -18.33
C VAL A 60 5.87 -12.36 -19.01
N LEU A 61 4.76 -12.92 -18.52
CA LEU A 61 4.16 -14.13 -19.12
C LEU A 61 3.44 -13.86 -20.46
N PHE A 62 3.22 -12.60 -20.85
CA PHE A 62 2.47 -12.20 -22.04
C PHE A 62 1.08 -12.84 -22.20
N ARG A 63 0.43 -13.20 -21.08
CA ARG A 63 -0.91 -13.80 -21.07
C ARG A 63 -1.91 -12.82 -20.48
N LEU A 64 -2.43 -11.89 -21.29
CA LEU A 64 -3.37 -10.85 -20.81
C LEU A 64 -4.64 -11.43 -20.17
N TRP A 65 -5.09 -12.61 -20.59
CA TRP A 65 -6.25 -13.27 -19.97
C TRP A 65 -6.00 -13.64 -18.49
N LEU A 66 -4.75 -13.86 -18.08
CA LEU A 66 -4.39 -14.06 -16.66
C LEU A 66 -4.61 -12.81 -15.83
N LEU A 67 -4.65 -11.62 -16.43
CA LEU A 67 -4.92 -10.37 -15.72
C LEU A 67 -6.30 -10.39 -15.06
N LEU A 68 -7.32 -10.91 -15.75
CA LEU A 68 -8.67 -11.00 -15.20
C LEU A 68 -8.71 -11.95 -13.99
N PHE A 69 -8.13 -13.14 -14.12
CA PHE A 69 -8.04 -14.11 -13.02
C PHE A 69 -7.26 -13.54 -11.83
N PHE A 70 -6.13 -12.88 -12.10
CA PHE A 70 -5.35 -12.21 -11.09
C PHE A 70 -6.15 -11.13 -10.36
N LEU A 71 -6.84 -10.24 -11.09
CA LEU A 71 -7.64 -9.19 -10.48
C LEU A 71 -8.76 -9.77 -9.60
N LEU A 72 -9.46 -10.78 -10.08
CA LEU A 72 -10.51 -11.46 -9.31
C LEU A 72 -9.96 -12.07 -8.02
N ILE A 73 -8.87 -12.83 -8.11
CA ILE A 73 -8.23 -13.47 -6.94
C ILE A 73 -7.68 -12.41 -5.99
N PHE A 74 -6.97 -11.42 -6.51
CA PHE A 74 -6.35 -10.36 -5.73
C PHE A 74 -7.42 -9.58 -4.95
N LEU A 75 -8.47 -9.12 -5.63
CA LEU A 75 -9.55 -8.37 -4.98
C LEU A 75 -10.30 -9.23 -3.95
N SER A 76 -10.59 -10.49 -4.27
CA SER A 76 -11.31 -11.41 -3.37
C SER A 76 -10.54 -11.69 -2.09
N ILE A 77 -9.21 -11.74 -2.14
CA ILE A 77 -8.36 -12.00 -0.98
C ILE A 77 -8.07 -10.70 -0.21
N TYR A 78 -7.64 -9.66 -0.91
CA TYR A 78 -7.05 -8.49 -0.26
C TYR A 78 -8.07 -7.45 0.18
N ILE A 79 -9.22 -7.31 -0.48
CA ILE A 79 -10.26 -6.38 -0.01
C ILE A 79 -10.79 -6.78 1.37
N PRO A 80 -11.18 -8.05 1.63
CA PRO A 80 -11.58 -8.47 2.97
C PRO A 80 -10.46 -8.33 4.00
N GLN A 81 -9.22 -8.67 3.64
CA GLN A 81 -8.07 -8.57 4.54
C GLN A 81 -7.81 -7.12 4.96
N ILE A 82 -7.82 -6.20 4.00
CA ILE A 82 -7.66 -4.76 4.26
C ILE A 82 -8.80 -4.27 5.15
N ASN A 83 -10.05 -4.63 4.86
CA ASN A 83 -11.19 -4.20 5.68
C ASN A 83 -11.08 -4.74 7.12
N LYS A 84 -10.59 -5.96 7.31
CA LYS A 84 -10.29 -6.51 8.65
C LYS A 84 -9.18 -5.72 9.35
N GLU A 85 -8.11 -5.37 8.64
CA GLU A 85 -7.02 -4.53 9.17
C GLU A 85 -7.51 -3.13 9.55
N GLU A 86 -8.30 -2.47 8.70
CA GLU A 86 -8.84 -1.13 8.98
C GLU A 86 -9.80 -1.15 10.18
N LYS A 87 -10.63 -2.19 10.32
CA LYS A 87 -11.48 -2.37 11.52
C LYS A 87 -10.64 -2.49 12.79
N LYS A 88 -9.57 -3.30 12.77
CA LYS A 88 -8.65 -3.42 13.92
C LYS A 88 -7.97 -2.08 14.25
N LEU A 89 -7.51 -1.35 13.24
CA LEU A 89 -6.90 -0.03 13.42
C LEU A 89 -7.90 1.00 13.96
N LEU A 90 -9.16 0.96 13.50
CA LEU A 90 -10.21 1.83 14.00
C LEU A 90 -10.53 1.54 15.47
N VAL A 91 -10.63 0.27 15.86
CA VAL A 91 -10.83 -0.13 17.26
C VAL A 91 -9.64 0.32 18.12
N LYS A 92 -8.40 0.15 17.64
CA LYS A 92 -7.19 0.45 18.41
C LYS A 92 -6.89 1.95 18.55
N PHE A 93 -7.12 2.73 17.50
CA PHE A 93 -6.67 4.13 17.41
C PHE A 93 -7.79 5.16 17.24
N GLY A 94 -9.04 4.72 17.06
CA GLY A 94 -10.25 5.55 17.08
C GLY A 94 -10.16 6.80 16.19
N LYS A 95 -10.32 7.97 16.82
CA LYS A 95 -10.34 9.28 16.14
C LYS A 95 -9.06 9.55 15.33
N LYS A 96 -7.88 9.15 15.83
CA LYS A 96 -6.60 9.37 15.14
C LYS A 96 -6.58 8.64 13.79
N TYR A 97 -7.04 7.39 13.77
CA TYR A 97 -7.14 6.63 12.52
C TYR A 97 -8.18 7.22 11.57
N LYS A 98 -9.33 7.67 12.07
CA LYS A 98 -10.37 8.31 11.24
C LYS A 98 -9.85 9.58 10.55
N LEU A 99 -9.08 10.41 11.25
CA LEU A 99 -8.44 11.60 10.66
C LEU A 99 -7.42 11.23 9.59
N TYR A 100 -6.59 10.23 9.85
CA TYR A 100 -5.65 9.69 8.87
C TYR A 100 -6.36 9.19 7.59
N CYS A 101 -7.47 8.46 7.73
CA CYS A 101 -8.26 7.96 6.60
C CYS A 101 -8.87 9.06 5.72
N LYS A 102 -9.19 10.24 6.29
CA LYS A 102 -9.67 11.39 5.52
C LYS A 102 -8.58 12.01 4.66
N LYS A 103 -7.34 12.02 5.17
CA LYS A 103 -6.20 12.66 4.53
C LYS A 103 -5.49 11.75 3.52
N VAL A 104 -5.43 10.45 3.77
CA VAL A 104 -4.61 9.49 3.01
C VAL A 104 -5.47 8.45 2.26
N PRO A 105 -5.29 8.29 0.93
CA PRO A 105 -6.06 7.34 0.13
C PRO A 105 -5.75 5.88 0.51
N LYS A 106 -6.66 4.97 0.12
CA LYS A 106 -6.55 3.54 0.48
C LYS A 106 -5.44 2.81 -0.29
N PHE A 107 -5.44 2.94 -1.62
CA PHE A 107 -4.64 2.10 -2.53
C PHE A 107 -3.67 2.86 -3.42
N PHE A 108 -4.13 3.93 -4.07
CA PHE A 108 -3.32 4.69 -5.01
C PHE A 108 -2.98 6.06 -4.42
N PRO A 109 -1.70 6.49 -4.50
CA PRO A 109 -1.31 7.82 -4.04
C PRO A 109 -2.03 8.86 -4.88
N ARG A 110 -2.39 9.99 -4.26
CA ARG A 110 -2.90 11.13 -5.03
C ARG A 110 -1.70 11.73 -5.77
N LEU A 111 -1.84 12.08 -7.05
CA LEU A 111 -0.77 12.79 -7.78
C LEU A 111 -0.31 14.04 -7.01
N SER A 112 -1.26 14.75 -6.38
CA SER A 112 -0.97 15.91 -5.53
C SER A 112 -0.21 15.60 -4.23
N SER A 113 -0.23 14.35 -3.73
CA SER A 113 0.56 13.94 -2.56
C SER A 113 1.99 13.54 -2.94
N LEU A 114 2.27 13.24 -4.21
CA LEU A 114 3.62 12.90 -4.67
C LEU A 114 4.54 14.13 -4.74
N PHE A 115 3.97 15.30 -5.05
CA PHE A 115 4.69 16.57 -5.12
C PHE A 115 4.72 17.34 -3.78
N LYS A 116 3.96 16.88 -2.77
CA LYS A 116 4.01 17.44 -1.42
C LYS A 116 5.12 16.76 -0.62
N ASN A 117 6.03 17.54 -0.08
CA ASN A 117 7.18 17.05 0.66
C ASN A 117 6.71 16.21 1.88
N PRO A 118 7.10 14.93 1.99
CA PRO A 118 6.58 14.00 3.01
C PRO A 118 6.90 14.43 4.44
N ARG A 119 7.82 15.38 4.64
CA ARG A 119 8.12 15.99 5.95
C ARG A 119 7.00 16.88 6.49
N TYR A 120 6.13 17.42 5.65
CA TYR A 120 5.13 18.44 6.07
C TYR A 120 3.79 17.88 6.55
N PHE A 121 3.54 16.57 6.40
CA PHE A 121 2.27 15.99 6.85
C PHE A 121 2.10 16.04 8.38
N TYR A 122 3.20 16.14 9.12
CA TYR A 122 3.22 16.33 10.57
C TYR A 122 2.88 17.76 11.02
N LEU A 123 3.13 18.77 10.19
CA LEU A 123 2.95 20.19 10.53
C LEU A 123 1.51 20.70 10.33
N LEU A 124 0.61 19.85 9.83
CA LEU A 124 -0.80 20.16 9.61
C LEU A 124 -1.72 19.44 10.60
N ASN A 125 -1.21 19.16 11.81
CA ASN A 125 -1.98 18.70 12.97
C ASN A 125 -1.65 19.60 14.16
#